data_AF-A0A5Z8V2C0-F1
#
_entry.id   AF-A0A5Z8V2C0-F1
#
_cell.length_a   1.000
_cell.length_b   1.000
_cell.length_c   1.000
_cell.angle_alpha   90.00
_cell.angle_beta   90.00
_cell.angle_gamma   90.00
#
_symmetry.space_group_name_H-M   'P 1'
#
loop_
_entity.id
_entity.type
_entity.pdbx_description
1 polymer ?
#
loop_
_entity_poly.entity_id
_entity_poly.type
_entity_poly.pdbx_seq_one_letter_code
_entity_poly.pdbx_strand_id
1 'polypeptide(L)'
;MDIWRVHYEHRACKTFQKAKQQLITLKRRTGIDNWNVLCRWAFCLSLAEKAVPPHEDIITDSSIEMTWKTFSGDQSEIYLAILKQRIHDDYN
;
A
#
# COMPACT_ATOMS: atom_id res chain seq x y z
N MET A 1 4.74 -5.90 -2.84
CA MET A 1 4.14 -5.76 -1.49
C MET A 1 2.68 -5.32 -1.69
N ASP A 2 1.80 -6.22 -2.13
CA ASP A 2 0.59 -5.81 -2.88
C ASP A 2 -0.70 -5.82 -2.05
N ILE A 3 -0.87 -4.76 -1.27
CA ILE A 3 -2.01 -4.54 -0.35
C ILE A 3 -3.23 -3.95 -1.09
N TRP A 4 -3.15 -3.66 -2.40
CA TRP A 4 -4.03 -2.66 -3.01
C TRP A 4 -4.92 -3.15 -4.16
N ARG A 5 -4.82 -4.42 -4.58
CA ARG A 5 -5.46 -4.86 -5.82
C ARG A 5 -6.77 -5.66 -5.65
N VAL A 6 -7.14 -6.11 -4.44
CA VAL A 6 -8.26 -7.06 -4.28
C VAL A 6 -9.60 -6.43 -3.84
N HIS A 7 -9.63 -5.23 -3.27
CA HIS A 7 -10.91 -4.60 -2.88
C HIS A 7 -11.04 -3.17 -3.40
N TYR A 8 -11.47 -3.06 -4.66
CA TYR A 8 -12.05 -1.83 -5.20
C TYR A 8 -13.52 -1.67 -4.75
N GLU A 9 -13.80 -1.94 -3.48
CA GLU A 9 -15.10 -1.62 -2.88
C GLU A 9 -14.84 -1.16 -1.45
N HIS A 10 -14.71 0.16 -1.31
CA HIS A 10 -15.10 0.92 -0.14
C HIS A 10 -14.63 0.37 1.22
N ARG A 11 -13.66 1.10 1.81
CA ARG A 11 -13.36 1.24 3.25
C ARG A 11 -12.12 0.48 3.72
N ALA A 12 -11.07 1.27 3.95
CA ALA A 12 -9.85 0.96 4.72
C ALA A 12 -8.68 0.28 3.97
N CYS A 13 -7.51 0.90 4.14
CA CYS A 13 -6.19 0.37 3.85
C CYS A 13 -5.79 -0.52 5.03
N LYS A 14 -5.83 -1.84 4.85
CA LYS A 14 -5.46 -2.82 5.89
C LYS A 14 -4.12 -3.46 5.54
N THR A 15 -3.13 -3.34 6.42
CA THR A 15 -1.77 -3.84 6.13
C THR A 15 -1.54 -5.25 6.68
N PHE A 16 -1.19 -6.22 5.84
CA PHE A 16 -0.88 -7.61 6.22
C PHE A 16 0.26 -7.71 7.28
N GLN A 17 0.32 -8.79 8.08
CA GLN A 17 1.33 -8.98 9.14
C GLN A 17 2.79 -8.90 8.65
N LYS A 18 3.14 -9.52 7.49
CA LYS A 18 4.48 -9.35 6.88
C LYS A 18 4.74 -7.88 6.49
N ALA A 19 3.73 -7.19 5.95
CA ALA A 19 3.87 -5.79 5.55
C ALA A 19 4.07 -4.86 6.75
N LYS A 20 3.42 -5.15 7.88
CA LYS A 20 3.66 -4.46 9.16
C LYS A 20 5.11 -4.61 9.61
N GLN A 21 5.71 -5.81 9.51
CA GLN A 21 7.11 -6.01 9.88
C GLN A 21 8.06 -5.20 8.98
N GLN A 22 7.75 -5.11 7.68
CA GLN A 22 8.47 -4.26 6.73
C GLN A 22 8.33 -2.77 7.06
N LEU A 23 7.13 -2.31 7.43
CA LEU A 23 6.89 -0.93 7.87
C LEU A 23 7.59 -0.61 9.19
N ILE A 24 7.63 -1.53 10.17
CA ILE A 24 8.42 -1.37 11.40
C ILE A 24 9.90 -1.23 11.07
N THR A 25 10.39 -2.00 10.12
CA THR A 25 11.79 -1.94 9.67
C THR A 25 12.08 -0.61 8.98
N LEU A 26 11.19 -0.16 8.09
CA LEU A 26 11.26 1.17 7.46
C LEU A 26 11.23 2.29 8.50
N LYS A 27 10.34 2.21 9.50
CA LYS A 27 10.27 3.16 10.61
C LYS A 27 11.60 3.27 11.35
N ARG A 28 12.19 2.12 11.73
CA ARG A 28 13.49 2.07 12.41
C ARG A 28 14.63 2.64 11.57
N ARG A 29 14.61 2.43 10.25
CA ARG A 29 15.65 2.90 9.33
C ARG A 29 15.53 4.37 8.97
N THR A 30 14.32 4.87 8.81
CA THR A 30 14.05 6.24 8.34
C THR A 30 13.81 7.23 9.47
N GLY A 31 13.48 6.76 10.68
CA GLY A 31 13.11 7.61 11.81
C GLY A 31 11.72 8.26 11.66
N ILE A 32 10.94 7.89 10.64
CA ILE A 32 9.61 8.47 10.41
C ILE A 32 8.61 7.80 11.36
N ASP A 33 8.07 8.58 12.31
CA ASP A 33 7.11 8.05 13.27
C ASP A 33 5.68 7.90 12.73
N ASN A 34 5.34 8.70 11.71
CA ASN A 34 4.01 8.75 11.14
C ASN A 34 3.75 7.57 10.20
N TRP A 35 2.88 6.66 10.64
CA TRP A 35 2.47 5.48 9.87
C TRP A 35 1.85 5.83 8.51
N ASN A 36 1.12 6.95 8.39
CA ASN A 36 0.52 7.35 7.10
C ASN A 36 1.60 7.68 6.06
N VAL A 37 2.69 8.33 6.49
CA VAL A 37 3.83 8.66 5.61
C VAL A 37 4.54 7.39 5.17
N LEU A 38 4.80 6.48 6.11
CA LEU A 38 5.42 5.19 5.83
C LEU A 38 4.57 4.33 4.87
N CYS A 39 3.25 4.32 5.03
CA CYS A 39 2.35 3.61 4.14
C CYS A 39 2.39 4.20 2.72
N ARG A 40 2.44 5.53 2.56
CA ARG A 40 2.59 6.17 1.23
C ARG A 40 3.91 5.79 0.57
N TRP A 41 5.00 5.78 1.33
CA TRP A 41 6.31 5.38 0.83
C TRP A 41 6.32 3.93 0.39
N ALA A 42 5.80 3.02 1.23
CA ALA A 42 5.69 1.60 0.89
C ALA A 42 4.79 1.38 -0.35
N PHE A 43 3.71 2.14 -0.50
CA PHE A 43 2.86 2.11 -1.68
C PHE A 43 3.64 2.52 -2.94
N CYS A 44 4.27 3.69 -2.94
CA CYS A 44 5.06 4.16 -4.08
C CYS A 44 6.22 3.21 -4.40
N LEU A 45 6.87 2.64 -3.39
CA LEU A 45 7.94 1.68 -3.57
C LEU A 45 7.43 0.40 -4.25
N SER A 46 6.28 -0.14 -3.80
CA SER A 46 5.66 -1.32 -4.43
C SER A 46 5.29 -1.05 -5.89
N LEU A 47 4.82 0.17 -6.22
CA LEU A 47 4.51 0.54 -7.60
C LEU A 47 5.76 0.68 -8.49
N ALA A 48 6.91 1.00 -7.90
CA ALA A 48 8.17 1.11 -8.62
C ALA A 48 8.85 -0.26 -8.90
N GLU A 49 8.48 -1.31 -8.17
CA GLU A 49 9.02 -2.66 -8.38
C GLU A 49 8.56 -3.20 -9.73
N LYS A 50 9.46 -3.51 -10.67
CA LYS A 50 9.11 -3.98 -12.02
C LYS A 50 8.48 -5.38 -12.05
N ALA A 51 8.67 -6.17 -11.01
CA ALA A 51 8.13 -7.52 -10.95
C ALA A 51 6.61 -7.47 -10.76
N VAL A 52 5.89 -8.34 -11.49
CA VAL A 52 4.46 -8.54 -11.26
C VAL A 52 4.29 -9.20 -9.87
N PRO A 53 3.45 -8.64 -8.99
CA PRO A 53 3.25 -9.18 -7.66
C PRO A 53 2.66 -10.60 -7.71
N PRO A 54 3.17 -11.54 -6.90
CA PRO A 54 2.65 -12.90 -6.86
C PRO A 54 1.22 -12.92 -6.29
N HIS A 55 0.41 -13.88 -6.75
CA HIS A 55 -0.90 -14.15 -6.16
C HIS A 55 -0.71 -14.74 -4.75
N GLU A 56 -0.89 -13.92 -3.72
CA GLU A 56 -0.90 -14.35 -2.31
C GLU A 56 -2.31 -14.18 -1.72
N ASP A 57 -2.75 -15.17 -0.93
CA ASP A 57 -3.98 -15.07 -0.14
C ASP A 57 -3.79 -14.00 0.97
N ILE A 58 -4.57 -12.93 0.88
CA ILE A 58 -4.44 -11.77 1.77
C ILE A 58 -5.19 -12.05 3.08
N ILE A 59 -4.46 -12.38 4.15
CA ILE A 59 -5.02 -12.47 5.51
C ILE A 59 -5.07 -11.05 6.12
N THR A 60 -6.26 -10.45 6.18
CA THR A 60 -6.48 -9.04 6.57
C THR A 60 -6.57 -8.80 8.08
N ASP A 61 -5.84 -9.54 8.91
CA ASP A 61 -5.82 -9.32 10.37
C ASP A 61 -4.68 -8.34 10.74
N SER A 62 -5.01 -7.04 10.80
CA SER A 62 -4.03 -5.97 10.99
C SER A 62 -4.39 -4.98 12.09
N SER A 63 -3.41 -4.62 12.92
CA SER A 63 -3.57 -3.61 13.98
C SER A 63 -3.47 -2.16 13.50
N ILE A 64 -3.15 -1.93 12.22
CA ILE A 64 -3.02 -0.60 11.62
C ILE A 64 -4.12 -0.49 10.57
N GLU A 65 -5.20 0.18 10.94
CA GLU A 65 -6.31 0.47 10.04
C GLU A 65 -6.33 1.97 9.75
N MET A 66 -6.30 2.34 8.48
CA MET A 66 -6.46 3.73 8.07
C MET A 66 -7.42 3.81 6.88
N THR A 67 -8.18 4.89 6.79
CA THR A 67 -9.06 5.09 5.63
C THR A 67 -8.25 5.50 4.41
N TRP A 68 -8.75 5.21 3.20
CA TRP A 68 -8.15 5.72 1.96
C TRP A 68 -7.98 7.24 2.00
N LYS A 69 -8.98 7.96 2.53
CA LYS A 69 -8.92 9.42 2.69
C LYS A 69 -7.74 9.87 3.57
N THR A 70 -7.50 9.19 4.69
CA THR A 70 -6.35 9.46 5.57
C THR A 70 -5.03 9.10 4.89
N PHE A 71 -5.01 7.98 4.18
CA PHE A 71 -3.84 7.50 3.44
C PHE A 71 -3.46 8.46 2.31
N SER A 72 -4.40 8.90 1.47
CA SER A 72 -4.11 9.66 0.26
C SER A 72 -4.13 11.17 0.47
N GLY A 73 -4.89 11.66 1.46
CA GLY A 73 -5.19 13.08 1.60
C GLY A 73 -5.79 13.65 0.31
N ASP A 74 -5.39 14.87 -0.03
CA ASP A 74 -5.87 15.61 -1.21
C ASP A 74 -5.40 15.02 -2.55
N GLN A 75 -4.43 14.11 -2.52
CA GLN A 75 -3.83 13.50 -3.72
C GLN A 75 -4.44 12.12 -4.04
N SER A 76 -5.67 11.87 -3.57
CA SER A 76 -6.41 10.61 -3.76
C SER A 76 -6.48 10.16 -5.21
N GLU A 77 -6.80 11.09 -6.11
CA GLU A 77 -6.95 10.81 -7.53
C GLU A 77 -5.61 10.43 -8.19
N ILE A 78 -4.51 11.07 -7.78
CA ILE A 78 -3.18 10.77 -8.33
C ILE A 78 -2.73 9.37 -7.94
N TYR A 79 -2.84 9.02 -6.65
CA TYR A 79 -2.47 7.66 -6.21
C TYR A 79 -3.33 6.59 -6.88
N LEU A 80 -4.61 6.88 -7.11
CA LEU A 80 -5.50 5.99 -7.83
C LEU A 80 -5.14 5.86 -9.32
N ALA A 81 -4.80 6.96 -9.97
CA ALA A 81 -4.39 6.98 -11.37
C ALA A 81 -3.12 6.16 -11.60
N ILE A 82 -2.11 6.34 -10.75
CA ILE A 82 -0.85 5.58 -10.84
C ILE A 82 -1.09 4.09 -10.57
N LEU A 83 -1.95 3.74 -9.62
CA LEU A 83 -2.32 2.34 -9.38
C LEU A 83 -2.98 1.72 -10.61
N LYS A 84 -3.94 2.41 -11.23
CA LYS A 84 -4.59 1.95 -12.46
C LYS A 84 -3.60 1.80 -13.61
N GLN A 85 -2.71 2.77 -13.80
CA GLN A 85 -1.65 2.66 -14.80
C GLN A 85 -0.78 1.44 -14.54
N ARG A 86 -0.38 1.21 -13.28
CA ARG A 86 0.46 0.06 -12.96
C ARG A 86 -0.25 -1.28 -13.23
N ILE A 87 -1.53 -1.36 -12.91
CA ILE A 87 -2.35 -2.55 -13.22
C ILE A 87 -2.41 -2.77 -14.74
N HIS A 88 -2.56 -1.70 -15.52
CA HIS A 88 -2.52 -1.78 -16.97
C HIS A 88 -1.18 -2.32 -17.47
N ASP A 89 -0.06 -1.81 -16.95
CA ASP A 89 1.29 -2.23 -17.35
C ASP A 89 1.64 -3.67 -16.95
N ASP A 90 1.08 -4.21 -15.87
CA ASP A 90 1.35 -5.59 -15.42
C ASP A 90 0.59 -6.65 -16.25
N TYR A 91 -0.52 -6.27 -16.89
CA TYR A 91 -1.46 -7.21 -17.54
C TYR A 91 -1.75 -6.91 -19.02
N ASN A 92 -1.13 -5.90 -19.64
CA ASN A 92 -1.09 -5.69 -21.09
C ASN A 92 0.30 -5.98 -21.63
#